data_AF-A0AAJ4D1J7-F1
#
_entry.id   AF-A0AAJ4D1J7-F1
#
_cell.length_a   1.000
_cell.length_b   1.000
_cell.length_c   1.000
_cell.angle_alpha   90.00
_cell.angle_beta   90.00
_cell.angle_gamma   90.00
#
_symmetry.space_group_name_H-M   'P 1'
#
loop_
_entity.id
_entity.type
_entity.pdbx_description
1 polymer ?
#
loop_
_entity_poly.entity_id
_entity_poly.type
_entity_poly.pdbx_seq_one_letter_code
_entity_poly.pdbx_strand_id
1 'polypeptide(L)' 'MEQKQRGGSPIILFYFILFAIFTVFNINKLTNSLCLVREIPEERQDKVFRMINVLILILLISSFIEISFTA' A
#
# COMPACT_ATOMS: atom_id res chain seq x y z
N MET A 1 -23.10 17.12 -10.98
CA MET A 1 -23.69 16.85 -9.66
C MET A 1 -22.55 16.67 -8.68
N GLU A 2 -22.69 17.31 -7.53
CA GLU A 2 -21.63 17.79 -6.65
C GLU A 2 -20.71 16.68 -6.12
N GLN A 3 -19.43 16.75 -6.49
CA GLN A 3 -18.36 16.15 -5.70
C GLN A 3 -18.21 17.00 -4.44
N LYS A 4 -19.10 16.77 -3.46
CA LYS A 4 -18.99 17.31 -2.11
C LYS A 4 -17.69 16.74 -1.54
N GLN A 5 -16.63 17.52 -1.66
CA GLN A 5 -15.43 17.48 -0.82
C GLN A 5 -15.91 17.61 0.63
N ARG A 6 -16.39 16.50 1.19
CA ARG A 6 -16.82 16.43 2.59
C ARG A 6 -15.51 16.57 3.37
N GLY A 7 -15.39 17.64 4.14
CA GLY A 7 -14.18 18.01 4.86
C GLY A 7 -13.75 16.95 5.88
N GLY A 8 -13.11 15.88 5.41
CA GLY A 8 -12.32 15.01 6.25
C GLY A 8 -11.13 15.82 6.76
N SER A 9 -10.97 15.88 8.07
CA SER A 9 -9.89 16.61 8.73
C SER A 9 -8.55 16.31 8.01
N PRO A 10 -7.82 17.32 7.51
CA PRO A 10 -6.62 17.13 6.65
C PRO A 10 -5.55 16.24 7.31
N ILE A 11 -5.62 16.14 8.63
CA ILE A 11 -4.82 15.30 9.51
C ILE A 11 -4.95 13.81 9.16
N ILE A 12 -6.17 13.32 8.86
CA ILE A 12 -6.43 11.89 8.58
C ILE A 12 -5.77 11.48 7.27
N LEU A 13 -5.87 12.33 6.24
CA LEU A 13 -5.19 12.11 4.96
C LEU A 13 -3.67 12.08 5.12
N PHE A 14 -3.12 12.96 5.97
CA PHE A 14 -1.69 12.99 6.24
C PHE A 14 -1.20 11.69 6.90
N TYR A 15 -1.92 11.19 7.91
CA TYR A 15 -1.62 9.89 8.54
C TYR A 15 -1.75 8.73 7.54
N PHE A 16 -2.76 8.76 6.68
CA PHE A 16 -2.94 7.73 5.65
C PHE A 16 -1.79 7.71 4.64
N ILE A 17 -1.33 8.88 4.18
CA ILE A 17 -0.17 8.97 3.27
C ILE A 17 1.11 8.46 3.93
N LEU A 18 1.36 8.83 5.19
CA LEU A 18 2.51 8.32 5.95
C LEU A 18 2.45 6.79 6.10
N PHE A 19 1.27 6.26 6.43
CA PHE A 19 1.05 4.82 6.55
C PHE A 19 1.26 4.09 5.21
N ALA A 20 0.80 4.68 4.11
CA ALA A 20 0.98 4.14 2.78
C ALA A 20 2.47 4.07 2.37
N ILE A 21 3.21 5.16 2.57
CA ILE A 21 4.65 5.21 2.28
C ILE A 21 5.40 4.19 3.15
N PHE A 22 5.08 4.14 4.46
CA PHE A 22 5.69 3.18 5.38
C PHE A 22 5.42 1.73 4.95
N THR A 23 4.19 1.41 4.57
CA THR A 23 3.80 0.07 4.13
C THR A 23 4.54 -0.32 2.85
N VAL A 24 4.53 0.54 1.83
CA VAL A 24 5.28 0.31 0.58
C VAL A 24 6.78 0.12 0.86
N PHE A 25 7.36 0.94 1.73
CA PHE A 25 8.78 0.86 2.07
C PHE A 25 9.15 -0.46 2.79
N ASN A 26 8.39 -0.84 3.82
CA ASN A 26 8.66 -2.09 4.56
C ASN A 26 8.53 -3.30 3.66
N ILE A 27 7.56 -3.27 2.76
CA ILE A 27 7.27 -4.38 1.88
C ILE A 27 8.29 -4.47 0.73
N ASN A 28 8.79 -3.35 0.20
CA ASN A 28 9.93 -3.35 -0.72
C ASN A 28 11.19 -3.94 -0.05
N LYS A 29 11.46 -3.58 1.21
CA LYS A 29 12.58 -4.16 1.97
C LYS A 29 12.40 -5.65 2.25
N LEU A 30 11.19 -6.08 2.62
CA LEU A 30 10.89 -7.49 2.88
C LEU A 30 11.03 -8.32 1.60
N THR A 31 10.54 -7.81 0.47
CA THR A 31 10.65 -8.49 -0.83
C THR A 31 12.11 -8.60 -1.27
N ASN A 32 12.90 -7.54 -1.09
CA ASN A 32 14.34 -7.59 -1.35
C ASN A 32 15.05 -8.59 -0.42
N SER A 33 14.70 -8.62 0.87
CA SER A 33 15.23 -9.60 1.82
C SER A 33 14.82 -11.03 1.47
N LEU A 34 13.61 -11.26 0.98
CA LEU A 34 13.13 -12.57 0.52
C LEU A 34 13.86 -13.03 -0.75
N CYS A 35 14.14 -12.11 -1.68
CA CYS A 35 14.97 -12.38 -2.84
C CYS A 35 16.39 -12.79 -2.47
N LEU A 36 17.00 -12.08 -1.52
CA LEU A 36 18.33 -12.39 -1.00
C LEU A 36 18.38 -13.71 -0.22
N VAL A 37 17.36 -13.99 0.61
CA VAL A 37 17.31 -15.20 1.46
C VAL A 37 16.99 -16.47 0.68
N ARG A 38 16.26 -16.40 -0.43
CA ARG A 38 15.83 -17.58 -1.19
C ARG A 38 16.65 -17.87 -2.47
N GLU A 39 17.73 -17.14 -2.78
CA GLU A 39 18.46 -17.26 -4.07
C GLU A 39 17.50 -17.36 -5.27
N ILE A 40 16.41 -16.57 -5.25
CA ILE A 40 15.38 -16.69 -6.27
C ILE A 40 15.94 -16.09 -7.55
N PRO A 41 16.03 -16.86 -8.66
CA PRO A 41 16.50 -16.34 -9.95
C PRO A 41 15.65 -15.13 -10.35
N GLU A 42 16.30 -14.06 -10.84
CA GLU A 42 15.71 -12.74 -11.13
C GLU A 42 14.35 -12.83 -11.86
N GLU A 43 14.20 -13.81 -12.74
CA GLU A 43 13.00 -14.13 -13.52
C GLU A 43 11.71 -14.30 -12.69
N ARG A 44 11.82 -14.79 -11.45
CA ARG A 44 10.65 -15.02 -10.57
C ARG A 44 10.42 -13.88 -9.59
N GLN A 45 11.40 -12.99 -9.42
CA GLN A 45 11.30 -11.85 -8.51
C GLN A 45 10.23 -10.86 -8.96
N ASP A 46 10.11 -10.61 -10.28
CA ASP A 46 9.08 -9.75 -10.86
C ASP A 46 7.64 -10.17 -10.53
N LYS A 47 7.37 -11.48 -10.48
CA LYS A 47 6.04 -11.99 -10.11
C LYS A 47 5.73 -11.71 -8.64
N VAL A 48 6.71 -11.85 -7.75
CA VAL A 48 6.54 -11.59 -6.32
C VAL A 48 6.36 -10.10 -6.08
N PHE A 49 7.21 -9.25 -6.68
CA PHE A 49 7.09 -7.79 -6.60
C PHE A 49 5.71 -7.31 -7.04
N ARG A 50 5.21 -7.83 -8.16
CA ARG A 50 3.88 -7.48 -8.67
C ARG A 50 2.75 -7.97 -7.75
N MET A 51 2.82 -9.21 -7.25
CA MET A 51 1.80 -9.74 -6.33
C MET A 51 1.73 -8.89 -5.05
N ILE A 52 2.90 -8.58 -4.49
CA ILE A 52 3.08 -7.75 -3.32
C ILE A 52 2.47 -6.34 -3.56
N ASN A 53 2.77 -5.71 -4.69
CA ASN A 53 2.29 -4.37 -5.00
C ASN A 53 0.75 -4.36 -5.17
N VAL A 54 0.18 -5.42 -5.73
CA VAL A 54 -1.29 -5.61 -5.80
C VAL A 54 -1.89 -5.81 -4.42
N LEU A 55 -1.26 -6.59 -3.53
CA LEU A 55 -1.71 -6.78 -2.15
C LEU A 55 -1.70 -5.47 -1.35
N ILE A 56 -0.64 -4.65 -1.47
CA ILE A 56 -0.61 -3.32 -0.84
C ILE A 56 -1.71 -2.43 -1.39
N LEU A 57 -1.91 -2.42 -2.71
CA LEU A 57 -2.96 -1.61 -3.33
C LEU A 57 -4.34 -2.00 -2.80
N ILE A 58 -4.61 -3.30 -2.65
CA ILE A 58 -5.86 -3.80 -2.07
C ILE A 58 -5.99 -3.35 -0.60
N LEU A 59 -4.94 -3.48 0.21
CA LEU A 59 -4.96 -3.04 1.61
C LEU A 59 -5.22 -1.54 1.73
N LEU A 60 -4.56 -0.72 0.90
CA LEU A 60 -4.75 0.73 0.87
C LEU A 60 -6.16 1.10 0.43
N ILE A 61 -6.68 0.47 -0.63
CA ILE A 61 -8.04 0.73 -1.11
C ILE A 61 -9.06 0.30 -0.05
N SER A 62 -8.88 -0.86 0.58
CA SER A 62 -9.77 -1.34 1.64
C SER A 62 -9.81 -0.36 2.81
N SER A 63 -8.64 0.08 3.28
CA SER A 63 -8.54 1.06 4.36
C SER A 63 -9.08 2.43 3.97
N PHE A 64 -8.88 2.86 2.71
CA PHE A 64 -9.43 4.11 2.18
C PHE A 64 -10.97 4.09 2.11
N ILE A 65 -11.56 3.00 1.63
CA ILE A 65 -13.02 2.83 1.59
C ILE A 65 -13.55 2.81 3.02
N GLU A 66 -12.95 2.06 3.93
CA GLU A 66 -13.38 2.02 5.33
C GLU A 66 -13.36 3.42 5.98
N ILE A 67 -12.28 4.18 5.79
CA ILE A 67 -12.20 5.57 6.28
C ILE A 67 -13.23 6.47 5.58
N SER A 68 -13.46 6.30 4.27
CA SER A 68 -14.35 7.17 3.50
C SER A 68 -15.83 6.90 3.74
N PHE A 69 -16.19 5.69 4.16
CA PHE A 69 -17.58 5.25 4.35
C PHE A 69 -17.97 5.09 5.83
N THR A 70 -17.02 4.89 6.74
CA THR A 70 -17.26 4.79 8.19
C THR A 70 -17.06 6.13 8.92
N ALA A 71 -16.31 7.08 8.37
CA ALA A 71 -16.20 8.45 8.90
C ALA A 71 -17.29 9.39 8.37
#